data_AF-A0A7T5VB00-F1
#
_entry.id   AF-A0A7T5VB00-F1
#
_cell.length_a   1.000
_cell.length_b   1.000
_cell.length_c   1.000
_cell.angle_alpha   90.00
_cell.angle_beta   90.00
_cell.angle_gamma   90.00
#
_symmetry.space_group_name_H-M   'P 1'
#
loop_
_entity.id
_entity.type
_entity.pdbx_description
1 polymer ?
#
loop_
_entity_poly.entity_id
_entity_poly.type
_entity_poly.pdbx_seq_one_letter_code
_entity_poly.pdbx_strand_id
1 'polypeptide(L)'
;MTFEPEKTKLRLDGRWHLEELSDVTKDYIQMYGFIYSLLPNLPAARREEVDYIYGKFPWRGGYSTVNFFNQLFHKIPTKLRPEIQRIRYASPGFIELQELLVVAVGIAAIVKAVCSSINMAHETYRNIQKGCAERKLTKIDISNKELELTQCQLAFCETQSEKLQNIFKLSAEQIAALDLKTQSNPAMKLKILLSVYRRVEPLAKQQANGKLKVTAEKSDET
;
A
#
# COMPACT_ATOMS: atom_id res chain seq x y z
N MET A 1 0.70 23.66 0.64
CA MET A 1 0.84 22.88 -0.60
C MET A 1 -0.55 22.60 -1.12
N THR A 2 -0.88 23.00 -2.34
CA THR A 2 -2.18 22.71 -2.95
C THR A 2 -2.07 21.37 -3.66
N PHE A 3 -2.93 20.42 -3.30
CA PHE A 3 -3.00 19.12 -3.95
C PHE A 3 -3.78 19.28 -5.26
N GLU A 4 -3.07 19.26 -6.39
CA GLU A 4 -3.66 19.29 -7.73
C GLU A 4 -3.39 17.97 -8.44
N PRO A 5 -4.40 17.40 -9.14
CA PRO A 5 -4.23 16.18 -9.90
C PRO A 5 -3.44 16.46 -11.18
N GLU A 6 -2.62 15.49 -11.58
CA GLU A 6 -1.82 15.50 -12.79
C GLU A 6 -2.10 14.24 -13.61
N LYS A 7 -1.77 14.28 -14.89
CA LYS A 7 -1.89 13.10 -15.76
C LYS A 7 -0.66 12.21 -15.62
N THR A 8 -0.87 10.93 -15.38
CA THR A 8 0.14 9.88 -15.29
C THR A 8 -0.24 8.72 -16.21
N LYS A 9 0.68 7.78 -16.44
CA LYS A 9 0.43 6.59 -17.26
C LYS A 9 0.85 5.32 -16.54
N LEU A 10 -0.03 4.33 -16.49
CA LEU A 10 0.33 2.93 -16.27
C LEU A 10 0.56 2.29 -17.63
N ARG A 11 1.78 1.85 -17.93
CA ARG A 11 2.07 1.23 -19.23
C ARG A 11 1.69 -0.24 -19.20
N LEU A 12 1.06 -0.69 -20.28
CA LEU A 12 0.61 -2.07 -20.47
C LEU A 12 1.35 -2.70 -21.65
N ASP A 13 1.82 -3.92 -21.47
CA ASP A 13 2.40 -4.74 -22.52
C ASP A 13 1.86 -6.18 -22.43
N GLY A 14 1.96 -6.92 -23.53
CA GLY A 14 1.43 -8.26 -23.67
C GLY A 14 -0.10 -8.32 -23.68
N ARG A 15 -0.63 -9.54 -23.54
CA ARG A 15 -2.08 -9.80 -23.48
C ARG A 15 -2.57 -9.75 -22.04
N TRP A 16 -3.66 -9.03 -21.83
CA TRP A 16 -4.30 -8.86 -20.53
C TRP A 16 -5.65 -9.55 -20.50
N HIS A 17 -5.85 -10.42 -19.52
CA HIS A 17 -7.18 -10.92 -19.20
C HIS A 17 -7.95 -9.88 -18.39
N LEU A 18 -9.28 -9.86 -18.51
CA LEU A 18 -10.11 -8.89 -17.79
C LEU A 18 -9.95 -9.01 -16.27
N GLU A 19 -9.82 -10.24 -15.76
CA GLU A 19 -9.56 -10.51 -14.33
C GLU A 19 -8.22 -9.92 -13.89
N GLU A 20 -7.16 -10.12 -14.67
CA GLU A 20 -5.82 -9.59 -14.40
C GLU A 20 -5.81 -8.05 -14.37
N LEU A 21 -6.51 -7.42 -15.31
CA LEU A 21 -6.65 -5.96 -15.36
C LEU A 21 -7.48 -5.43 -14.18
N SER A 22 -8.55 -6.14 -13.80
CA SER A 22 -9.39 -5.82 -12.65
C SER A 22 -8.60 -5.93 -11.34
N ASP A 23 -7.77 -6.96 -11.19
CA ASP A 23 -6.95 -7.15 -9.99
C ASP A 23 -5.87 -6.07 -9.86
N VAL A 24 -5.16 -5.75 -10.96
CA VAL A 24 -4.16 -4.67 -10.97
C VAL A 24 -4.76 -3.32 -10.62
N THR A 25 -5.92 -2.98 -11.19
CA THR A 25 -6.59 -1.70 -10.91
C THR A 25 -7.07 -1.62 -9.46
N LYS A 26 -7.61 -2.73 -8.92
CA LYS A 26 -7.99 -2.84 -7.51
C LYS A 26 -6.80 -2.69 -6.57
N ASP A 27 -5.70 -3.39 -6.82
CA ASP A 27 -4.49 -3.30 -5.99
C ASP A 27 -3.88 -1.91 -6.06
N TYR A 28 -3.87 -1.28 -7.24
CA TYR A 28 -3.45 0.10 -7.42
C TYR A 28 -4.27 1.08 -6.58
N ILE A 29 -5.60 0.98 -6.62
CA ILE A 29 -6.52 1.81 -5.81
C ILE A 29 -6.26 1.65 -4.31
N GLN A 30 -6.02 0.43 -3.84
CA GLN A 30 -5.73 0.17 -2.43
C GLN A 30 -4.37 0.77 -2.03
N MET A 31 -3.35 0.61 -2.87
CA MET A 31 -2.04 1.25 -2.65
C MET A 31 -2.14 2.78 -2.68
N TYR A 32 -2.97 3.34 -3.56
CA TYR A 32 -3.24 4.77 -3.62
C TYR A 32 -3.86 5.30 -2.32
N GLY A 33 -4.87 4.60 -1.79
CA GLY A 33 -5.46 4.89 -0.47
C GLY A 33 -4.42 4.91 0.65
N PHE A 34 -3.55 3.90 0.67
CA PHE A 34 -2.48 3.81 1.67
C PHE A 34 -1.46 4.94 1.55
N ILE A 35 -0.91 5.20 0.36
CA ILE A 35 0.11 6.23 0.18
C ILE A 35 -0.45 7.63 0.42
N TYR A 36 -1.67 7.91 -0.04
CA TYR A 36 -2.37 9.16 0.26
C TYR A 36 -2.50 9.39 1.77
N SER A 37 -2.85 8.32 2.52
CA SER A 37 -3.02 8.42 3.97
C SER A 37 -1.74 8.80 4.71
N LEU A 38 -0.56 8.53 4.12
CA LEU A 38 0.76 8.87 4.68
C LEU A 38 1.28 10.25 4.26
N LEU A 39 0.52 11.01 3.45
CA LEU A 39 0.98 12.32 3.01
C LEU A 39 1.13 13.28 4.20
N PRO A 40 2.22 14.05 4.26
CA PRO A 40 2.34 15.13 5.23
C PRO A 40 1.31 16.21 4.92
N ASN A 41 0.85 16.92 5.95
CA ASN A 41 0.00 18.10 5.82
C ASN A 41 -1.40 17.87 5.21
N LEU A 42 -1.98 16.67 5.39
CA LEU A 42 -3.42 16.50 5.17
C LEU A 42 -4.22 17.51 6.04
N PRO A 43 -5.32 18.09 5.51
CA PRO A 43 -6.23 18.94 6.29
C PRO A 43 -6.67 18.23 7.58
N ALA A 44 -6.84 18.98 8.68
CA ALA A 44 -7.14 18.42 10.01
C ALA A 44 -8.31 17.43 9.98
N ALA A 45 -9.44 17.81 9.39
CA ALA A 45 -10.61 16.94 9.24
C ALA A 45 -10.30 15.63 8.48
N ARG A 46 -9.43 15.67 7.46
CA ARG A 46 -9.02 14.46 6.71
C ARG A 46 -8.06 13.60 7.50
N ARG A 47 -7.19 14.23 8.27
CA ARG A 47 -6.27 13.52 9.17
C ARG A 47 -7.05 12.75 10.23
N GLU A 48 -8.02 13.38 10.89
CA GLU A 48 -8.90 12.74 11.88
C GLU A 48 -9.67 11.54 11.31
N GLU A 49 -10.23 11.67 10.10
CA GLU A 49 -10.92 10.56 9.43
C GLU A 49 -9.97 9.38 9.13
N VAL A 50 -8.76 9.68 8.66
CA VAL A 50 -7.74 8.66 8.40
C VAL A 50 -7.33 7.99 9.71
N ASP A 51 -7.04 8.77 10.74
CA ASP A 51 -6.58 8.25 12.04
C ASP A 51 -7.67 7.37 12.69
N TYR A 52 -8.95 7.74 12.53
CA TYR A 52 -10.07 6.89 12.93
C TYR A 52 -10.11 5.54 12.19
N ILE A 53 -9.84 5.53 10.88
CA ILE A 53 -9.78 4.30 10.08
C ILE A 53 -8.62 3.40 10.53
N TYR A 54 -7.47 4.00 10.85
CA TYR A 54 -6.34 3.27 11.43
C TYR A 54 -6.70 2.71 12.81
N GLY A 55 -7.30 3.48 13.71
CA GLY A 55 -7.76 2.97 15.02
C GLY A 55 -8.76 1.81 14.92
N LYS A 56 -9.49 1.73 13.81
CA LYS A 56 -10.40 0.62 13.48
C LYS A 56 -9.78 -0.49 12.65
N PHE A 57 -8.46 -0.46 12.41
CA PHE A 57 -7.80 -1.46 11.58
C PHE A 57 -8.12 -2.85 12.12
N PRO A 58 -8.65 -3.75 11.30
CA PRO A 58 -9.25 -4.93 11.84
C PRO A 58 -8.23 -6.00 12.18
N TRP A 59 -8.45 -6.59 13.34
CA TRP A 59 -7.48 -7.45 14.00
C TRP A 59 -7.69 -8.94 13.69
N ARG A 60 -8.81 -9.29 13.05
CA ARG A 60 -9.21 -10.64 12.64
C ARG A 60 -9.71 -10.70 11.19
N GLY A 61 -9.11 -11.58 10.38
CA GLY A 61 -9.63 -12.01 9.07
C GLY A 61 -9.25 -11.14 7.86
N GLY A 62 -9.24 -11.78 6.67
CA GLY A 62 -8.83 -11.15 5.40
C GLY A 62 -9.83 -10.16 4.81
N TYR A 63 -11.14 -10.41 4.94
CA TYR A 63 -12.22 -9.53 4.45
C TYR A 63 -12.11 -8.12 5.05
N SER A 64 -11.72 -8.08 6.33
CA SER A 64 -11.64 -6.85 7.09
C SER A 64 -10.48 -5.96 6.63
N THR A 65 -9.34 -6.54 6.24
CA THR A 65 -8.23 -5.77 5.68
C THR A 65 -8.63 -5.06 4.39
N VAL A 66 -9.40 -5.68 3.50
CA VAL A 66 -9.86 -5.04 2.26
C VAL A 66 -10.71 -3.80 2.55
N ASN A 67 -11.62 -3.91 3.53
CA ASN A 67 -12.44 -2.79 3.98
C ASN A 67 -11.59 -1.62 4.52
N PHE A 68 -10.48 -1.88 5.21
CA PHE A 68 -9.57 -0.82 5.66
C PHE A 68 -9.00 0.01 4.49
N PHE A 69 -8.42 -0.64 3.47
CA PHE A 69 -7.87 0.09 2.31
C PHE A 69 -8.96 0.79 1.50
N ASN A 70 -10.13 0.15 1.36
CA ASN A 70 -11.29 0.78 0.72
C ASN A 70 -11.71 2.04 1.47
N GLN A 71 -11.80 1.99 2.81
CA GLN A 71 -12.13 3.17 3.61
C GLN A 71 -11.10 4.29 3.42
N LEU A 72 -9.80 3.98 3.44
CA LEU A 72 -8.76 4.98 3.17
C LEU A 72 -8.97 5.66 1.81
N PHE A 73 -9.19 4.86 0.75
CA PHE A 73 -9.43 5.38 -0.58
C PHE A 73 -10.69 6.27 -0.67
N HIS A 74 -11.78 5.87 0.00
CA HIS A 74 -13.03 6.64 -0.03
C HIS A 74 -12.97 7.93 0.82
N LYS A 75 -11.93 8.12 1.66
CA LYS A 75 -11.69 9.40 2.34
C LYS A 75 -10.93 10.42 1.50
N ILE A 76 -10.37 10.00 0.38
CA ILE A 76 -9.75 10.91 -0.58
C ILE A 76 -10.84 11.77 -1.21
N PRO A 77 -10.69 13.11 -1.27
CA PRO A 77 -11.61 13.97 -2.01
C PRO A 77 -11.76 13.50 -3.45
N THR A 78 -12.98 13.49 -4.00
CA THR A 78 -13.25 12.95 -5.35
C THR A 78 -12.33 13.52 -6.42
N LYS A 79 -12.05 14.83 -6.37
CA LYS A 79 -11.13 15.52 -7.30
C LYS A 79 -9.67 15.04 -7.26
N LEU A 80 -9.28 14.30 -6.22
CA LEU A 80 -7.93 13.79 -6.01
C LEU A 80 -7.85 12.27 -6.16
N ARG A 81 -8.96 11.60 -6.48
CA ARG A 81 -8.98 10.16 -6.76
C ARG A 81 -8.51 9.91 -8.19
N PRO A 82 -7.81 8.79 -8.45
CA PRO A 82 -7.41 8.43 -9.80
C PRO A 82 -8.64 8.21 -10.68
N GLU A 83 -8.69 8.93 -11.80
CA GLU A 83 -9.75 8.81 -12.81
C GLU A 83 -9.13 8.46 -14.16
N ILE A 84 -9.70 7.47 -14.84
CA ILE A 84 -9.23 7.04 -16.16
C ILE A 84 -9.63 8.12 -17.19
N GLN A 85 -8.63 8.74 -17.81
CA GLN A 85 -8.83 9.70 -18.89
C GLN A 85 -8.84 9.01 -20.25
N ARG A 86 -7.98 8.00 -20.43
CA ARG A 86 -7.82 7.28 -21.70
C ARG A 86 -7.24 5.90 -21.47
N ILE A 87 -7.67 4.93 -22.27
CA ILE A 87 -7.04 3.60 -22.38
C ILE A 87 -6.61 3.37 -23.82
N ARG A 88 -5.37 2.93 -24.02
CA ARG A 88 -4.86 2.39 -25.29
C ARG A 88 -4.41 0.96 -25.06
N TYR A 89 -5.11 0.00 -25.65
CA TYR A 89 -4.86 -1.43 -25.41
C TYR A 89 -3.87 -2.09 -26.41
N ALA A 90 -3.48 -1.41 -27.49
CA ALA A 90 -2.54 -1.98 -28.46
C ALA A 90 -1.11 -2.00 -27.90
N SER A 91 -0.52 -3.18 -27.66
CA SER A 91 0.87 -3.35 -27.20
C SER A 91 1.87 -2.59 -28.09
N PRO A 92 2.66 -1.63 -27.57
CA PRO A 92 2.64 -1.11 -26.19
C PRO A 92 1.48 -0.16 -25.92
N GLY A 93 0.69 -0.47 -24.89
CA GLY A 93 -0.51 0.26 -24.45
C GLY A 93 -0.31 1.06 -23.17
N PHE A 94 -1.36 1.75 -22.72
CA PHE A 94 -1.38 2.45 -21.43
C PHE A 94 -2.80 2.70 -20.90
N ILE A 95 -2.89 2.91 -19.59
CA ILE A 95 -4.02 3.55 -18.90
C ILE A 95 -3.52 4.91 -18.45
N GLU A 96 -4.11 5.98 -18.99
CA GLU A 96 -3.84 7.35 -18.57
C GLU A 96 -4.79 7.70 -17.43
N LEU A 97 -4.23 8.16 -16.32
CA LEU A 97 -4.94 8.51 -15.12
C LEU A 97 -4.77 10.00 -14.84
N GLN A 98 -5.83 10.66 -14.39
CA GLN A 98 -5.73 11.94 -13.69
C GLN A 98 -5.73 11.65 -12.19
N GLU A 99 -4.61 11.93 -11.50
CA GLU A 99 -4.40 11.55 -10.10
C GLU A 99 -3.33 12.41 -9.41
N LEU A 100 -3.15 12.29 -8.11
CA LEU A 100 -2.07 12.98 -7.41
C LEU A 100 -0.70 12.39 -7.73
N LEU A 101 0.12 13.18 -8.41
CA LEU A 101 1.48 12.77 -8.80
C LEU A 101 2.30 12.25 -7.62
N VAL A 102 2.29 12.95 -6.48
CA VAL A 102 3.05 12.54 -5.28
C VAL A 102 2.64 11.15 -4.78
N VAL A 103 1.36 10.79 -4.91
CA VAL A 103 0.85 9.47 -4.52
C VAL A 103 1.28 8.42 -5.53
N ALA A 104 1.11 8.71 -6.83
CA ALA A 104 1.55 7.83 -7.92
C ALA A 104 3.06 7.52 -7.82
N VAL A 105 3.90 8.53 -7.53
CA VAL A 105 5.34 8.37 -7.31
C VAL A 105 5.62 7.43 -6.15
N GLY A 106 4.89 7.57 -5.04
CA GLY A 106 5.03 6.67 -3.89
C GLY A 106 4.67 5.21 -4.24
N ILE A 107 3.59 4.99 -4.99
CA ILE A 107 3.21 3.64 -5.44
C ILE A 107 4.29 3.07 -6.37
N ALA A 108 4.71 3.83 -7.38
CA ALA A 108 5.75 3.43 -8.33
C ALA A 108 7.06 3.07 -7.62
N ALA A 109 7.46 3.84 -6.61
CA ALA A 109 8.65 3.58 -5.81
C ALA A 109 8.56 2.23 -5.07
N ILE A 110 7.46 1.95 -4.37
CA ILE A 110 7.28 0.69 -3.63
C ILE A 110 7.18 -0.50 -4.60
N VAL A 111 6.42 -0.38 -5.69
CA VAL A 111 6.29 -1.44 -6.70
C VAL A 111 7.66 -1.75 -7.31
N LYS A 112 8.45 -0.72 -7.65
CA LYS A 112 9.82 -0.88 -8.15
C LYS A 112 10.73 -1.55 -7.11
N ALA A 113 10.68 -1.12 -5.85
CA ALA A 113 11.50 -1.68 -4.78
C ALA A 113 11.22 -3.18 -4.56
N VAL A 114 9.94 -3.56 -4.51
CA VAL A 114 9.53 -4.97 -4.38
C VAL A 114 9.85 -5.76 -5.64
N CYS A 115 9.62 -5.21 -6.82
CA CYS A 115 9.98 -5.85 -8.10
C CYS A 115 11.48 -6.17 -8.18
N SER A 116 12.35 -5.24 -7.77
CA SER A 116 13.81 -5.45 -7.76
C SER A 116 14.29 -6.48 -6.72
N SER A 117 13.45 -6.85 -5.75
CA SER A 117 13.81 -7.73 -4.64
C SER A 117 12.78 -8.85 -4.42
N ILE A 118 12.06 -9.25 -5.48
CA ILE A 118 10.80 -9.99 -5.37
C ILE A 118 10.91 -11.31 -4.58
N ASN A 119 11.97 -12.08 -4.81
CA ASN A 119 12.24 -13.34 -4.11
C ASN A 119 12.52 -13.09 -2.62
N MET A 120 13.39 -12.14 -2.30
CA MET A 120 13.72 -11.75 -0.92
C MET A 120 12.49 -11.21 -0.18
N ALA A 121 11.69 -10.37 -0.85
CA ALA A 121 10.47 -9.81 -0.29
C ALA A 121 9.46 -10.91 0.04
N HIS A 122 9.31 -11.88 -0.87
CA HIS A 122 8.42 -13.03 -0.71
C HIS A 122 8.88 -13.98 0.40
N GLU A 123 10.17 -14.31 0.46
CA GLU A 123 10.74 -15.11 1.55
C GLU A 123 10.60 -14.41 2.90
N THR A 124 10.88 -13.11 2.96
CA THR A 124 10.69 -12.30 4.17
C THR A 124 9.23 -12.35 4.62
N TYR A 125 8.27 -12.14 3.72
CA TYR A 125 6.86 -12.24 4.02
C TYR A 125 6.47 -13.62 4.59
N ARG A 126 6.90 -14.71 3.94
CA ARG A 126 6.63 -16.09 4.43
C ARG A 126 7.21 -16.31 5.83
N ASN A 127 8.46 -15.88 6.05
CA ASN A 127 9.14 -16.03 7.34
C ASN A 127 8.43 -15.26 8.44
N ILE A 128 7.97 -14.04 8.16
CA ILE A 128 7.18 -13.25 9.12
C ILE A 128 5.85 -13.95 9.41
N GLN A 129 5.13 -14.45 8.40
CA GLN A 129 3.86 -15.18 8.61
C GLN A 129 4.05 -16.41 9.50
N LYS A 130 5.12 -17.19 9.26
CA LYS A 130 5.48 -18.32 10.11
C LYS A 130 5.78 -17.87 11.55
N GLY A 131 6.60 -16.84 11.73
CA GLY A 131 6.94 -16.30 13.04
C GLY A 131 5.73 -15.73 13.80
N CYS A 132 4.77 -15.14 13.08
CA CYS A 132 3.48 -14.70 13.63
C CYS A 132 2.63 -15.88 14.10
N ALA A 133 2.58 -16.98 13.36
CA ALA A 133 1.84 -18.18 13.73
C ALA A 133 2.42 -18.84 14.98
N GLU A 134 3.74 -19.03 15.03
CA GLU A 134 4.48 -19.60 16.17
C GLU A 134 4.23 -18.80 17.46
N ARG A 135 4.20 -17.47 17.35
CA ARG A 135 3.96 -16.54 18.47
C ARG A 135 2.48 -16.27 18.73
N LYS A 136 1.57 -16.99 18.05
CA LYS A 136 0.10 -16.85 18.16
C LYS A 136 -0.42 -15.43 17.88
N LEU A 137 0.36 -14.58 17.19
CA LEU A 137 0.02 -13.19 16.85
C LEU A 137 -1.18 -13.07 15.91
N THR A 138 -1.48 -14.14 15.16
CA THR A 138 -2.63 -14.22 14.25
C THR A 138 -3.97 -14.29 14.98
N LYS A 139 -3.99 -14.74 16.25
CA LYS A 139 -5.22 -14.94 17.04
C LYS A 139 -5.53 -13.78 17.99
N ILE A 140 -4.58 -12.87 18.18
CA ILE A 140 -4.66 -11.75 19.14
C ILE A 140 -5.53 -10.65 18.55
N ASP A 141 -6.60 -10.34 19.29
CA ASP A 141 -7.48 -9.21 19.04
C ASP A 141 -6.89 -7.99 19.75
N ILE A 142 -6.19 -7.15 18.99
CA ILE A 142 -5.41 -6.04 19.54
C ILE A 142 -6.34 -4.90 20.01
N SER A 143 -7.64 -4.93 19.64
CA SER A 143 -8.65 -3.93 20.02
C SER A 143 -8.72 -3.66 21.53
N ASN A 144 -8.40 -4.65 22.37
CA ASN A 144 -8.58 -4.55 23.83
C ASN A 144 -7.36 -5.02 24.65
N LYS A 145 -6.26 -5.48 24.03
CA LYS A 145 -5.23 -6.29 24.71
C LYS A 145 -3.80 -6.01 24.24
N GLU A 146 -3.40 -4.74 24.17
CA GLU A 146 -1.97 -4.37 24.16
C GLU A 146 -1.25 -4.93 25.41
N LEU A 147 -1.98 -5.00 26.53
CA LEU A 147 -1.53 -5.51 27.83
C LEU A 147 -1.17 -7.02 27.84
N GLU A 148 -1.49 -7.78 26.80
CA GLU A 148 -1.21 -9.22 26.75
C GLU A 148 -0.03 -9.62 25.84
N LEU A 149 0.55 -8.68 25.09
CA LEU A 149 1.73 -8.97 24.28
C LEU A 149 2.98 -8.98 25.16
N THR A 150 3.72 -10.09 25.07
CA THR A 150 5.03 -10.21 25.70
C THR A 150 6.02 -9.25 25.04
N GLN A 151 7.04 -8.80 25.79
CA GLN A 151 8.13 -7.99 25.24
C GLN A 151 8.81 -8.66 24.02
N CYS A 152 8.95 -9.99 24.04
CA CYS A 152 9.50 -10.76 22.91
C CYS A 152 8.62 -10.66 21.66
N GLN A 153 7.29 -10.65 21.82
CA GLN A 153 6.35 -10.47 20.70
C GLN A 153 6.40 -9.05 20.13
N LEU A 154 6.50 -8.04 21.00
CA LEU A 154 6.63 -6.65 20.59
C LEU A 154 7.94 -6.42 19.82
N ALA A 155 9.07 -6.85 20.38
CA ALA A 155 10.38 -6.77 19.73
C ALA A 155 10.40 -7.51 18.37
N PHE A 156 9.77 -8.69 18.29
CA PHE A 156 9.60 -9.38 17.01
C PHE A 156 8.85 -8.51 16.00
N CYS A 157 7.74 -7.88 16.40
CA CYS A 157 6.93 -7.04 15.52
C CYS A 157 7.70 -5.80 15.04
N GLU A 158 8.48 -5.15 15.90
CA GLU A 158 9.34 -4.02 15.55
C GLU A 158 10.38 -4.44 14.51
N THR A 159 11.18 -5.46 14.82
CA THR A 159 12.24 -5.96 13.92
C THR A 159 11.69 -6.39 12.56
N GLN A 160 10.53 -7.08 12.52
CA GLN A 160 9.94 -7.48 11.24
C GLN A 160 9.33 -6.30 10.48
N SER A 161 8.81 -5.29 11.18
CA SER A 161 8.29 -4.07 10.55
C SER A 161 9.39 -3.28 9.87
N GLU A 162 10.56 -3.14 10.52
CA GLU A 162 11.74 -2.48 9.94
C GLU A 162 12.21 -3.17 8.65
N LYS A 163 12.24 -4.51 8.64
CA LYS A 163 12.59 -5.27 7.42
C LYS A 163 11.65 -4.96 6.26
N LEU A 164 10.33 -4.93 6.51
CA LEU A 164 9.35 -4.60 5.47
C LEU A 164 9.46 -3.14 5.03
N GLN A 165 9.68 -2.20 5.96
CA GLN A 165 9.91 -0.78 5.64
C GLN A 165 11.12 -0.61 4.71
N ASN A 166 12.21 -1.34 4.98
CA ASN A 166 13.41 -1.34 4.16
C ASN A 166 13.17 -1.95 2.78
N ILE A 167 12.45 -3.07 2.69
CA ILE A 167 12.07 -3.70 1.41
C ILE A 167 11.20 -2.74 0.57
N PHE A 168 10.25 -2.06 1.21
CA PHE A 168 9.39 -1.08 0.55
C PHE A 168 10.11 0.24 0.23
N LYS A 169 11.30 0.45 0.82
CA LYS A 169 12.03 1.72 0.78
C LYS A 169 11.18 2.91 1.21
N LEU A 170 10.43 2.75 2.30
CA LEU A 170 9.64 3.86 2.86
C LEU A 170 10.58 4.98 3.33
N SER A 171 10.20 6.23 3.08
CA SER A 171 10.96 7.38 3.58
C SER A 171 10.80 7.53 5.10
N ALA A 172 11.70 8.28 5.73
CA ALA A 172 11.61 8.56 7.17
C ALA A 172 10.28 9.24 7.54
N GLU A 173 9.78 10.14 6.67
CA GLU A 173 8.50 10.81 6.86
C GLU A 173 7.32 9.83 6.76
N GLN A 174 7.37 8.87 5.82
CA GLN A 174 6.35 7.84 5.69
C GLN A 174 6.35 6.89 6.89
N ILE A 175 7.54 6.53 7.40
CA ILE A 175 7.69 5.70 8.59
C ILE A 175 7.13 6.43 9.81
N ALA A 176 7.49 7.71 10.00
CA ALA A 176 6.99 8.53 11.11
C ALA A 176 5.47 8.75 11.04
N ALA A 177 4.91 8.97 9.84
CA ALA A 177 3.48 9.08 9.63
C ALA A 177 2.76 7.76 9.98
N LEU A 178 3.37 6.62 9.61
CA LEU A 178 2.83 5.30 9.95
C LEU A 178 2.90 5.06 11.47
N ASP A 179 4.01 5.40 12.13
CA ASP A 179 4.14 5.32 13.60
C ASP A 179 3.04 6.08 14.30
N LEU A 180 2.86 7.36 13.94
CA LEU A 180 1.83 8.22 14.51
C LEU A 180 0.43 7.60 14.35
N LYS A 181 0.11 7.09 13.15
CA LYS A 181 -1.20 6.48 12.84
C LYS A 181 -1.44 5.17 13.55
N THR A 182 -0.38 4.43 13.82
CA THR A 182 -0.43 3.20 14.60
C THR A 182 -0.30 3.45 16.11
N GLN A 183 -0.21 4.71 16.55
CA GLN A 183 0.07 5.08 17.95
C GLN A 183 1.31 4.36 18.49
N SER A 184 2.32 4.18 17.63
CA SER A 184 3.54 3.41 17.89
C SER A 184 3.30 1.94 18.27
N ASN A 185 2.13 1.36 17.99
CA ASN A 185 1.83 -0.06 18.23
C ASN A 185 2.56 -0.95 17.20
N PRO A 186 3.57 -1.75 17.60
CA PRO A 186 4.37 -2.51 16.66
C PRO A 186 3.60 -3.62 15.94
N ALA A 187 2.66 -4.26 16.63
CA ALA A 187 1.86 -5.35 16.07
C ALA A 187 0.90 -4.84 14.98
N MET A 188 0.31 -3.66 15.20
CA MET A 188 -0.51 -2.96 14.23
C MET A 188 0.30 -2.58 13.00
N LYS A 189 1.46 -1.95 13.21
CA LYS A 189 2.38 -1.57 12.14
C LYS A 189 2.76 -2.76 11.28
N LEU A 190 3.16 -3.88 11.91
CA LEU A 190 3.50 -5.10 11.20
C LEU A 190 2.32 -5.66 10.37
N LYS A 191 1.12 -5.74 10.95
CA LYS A 191 -0.08 -6.24 10.26
C LYS A 191 -0.44 -5.40 9.04
N ILE A 192 -0.32 -4.08 9.15
CA ILE A 192 -0.55 -3.15 8.02
C ILE A 192 0.50 -3.39 6.95
N LEU A 193 1.79 -3.46 7.29
CA LEU A 193 2.87 -3.69 6.31
C LEU A 193 2.75 -5.06 5.61
N LEU A 194 2.38 -6.12 6.32
CA LEU A 194 2.06 -7.43 5.72
C LEU A 194 0.87 -7.35 4.76
N SER A 195 -0.08 -6.46 5.05
CA SER A 195 -1.24 -6.24 4.19
C SER A 195 -0.89 -5.41 2.96
N VAL A 196 0.02 -4.44 3.09
CA VAL A 196 0.61 -3.70 1.97
C VAL A 196 1.37 -4.66 1.05
N TYR A 197 2.19 -5.57 1.61
CA TYR A 197 2.92 -6.57 0.82
C TYR A 197 1.99 -7.36 -0.13
N ARG A 198 0.86 -7.86 0.41
CA ARG A 198 -0.13 -8.64 -0.37
C ARG A 198 -0.75 -7.89 -1.55
N ARG A 199 -0.69 -6.55 -1.58
CA ARG A 199 -1.24 -5.69 -2.64
C ARG A 199 -0.18 -5.21 -3.62
N VAL A 200 1.03 -4.96 -3.13
CA VAL A 200 2.14 -4.58 -4.00
C VAL A 200 2.73 -5.78 -4.72
N GLU A 201 2.69 -6.99 -4.13
CA GLU A 201 3.28 -8.19 -4.74
C GLU A 201 2.67 -8.49 -6.13
N PRO A 202 1.35 -8.50 -6.35
CA PRO A 202 0.77 -8.71 -7.68
C PRO A 202 1.23 -7.65 -8.69
N LEU A 203 1.23 -6.37 -8.31
CA LEU A 203 1.72 -5.27 -9.16
C LEU A 203 3.20 -5.47 -9.53
N ALA A 204 4.03 -5.84 -8.55
CA ALA A 204 5.45 -6.10 -8.74
C ALA A 204 5.71 -7.33 -9.62
N LYS A 205 4.90 -8.40 -9.50
CA LYS A 205 4.96 -9.56 -10.40
C LYS A 205 4.63 -9.18 -11.84
N GLN A 206 3.58 -8.40 -12.05
CA GLN A 206 3.22 -7.92 -13.39
C GLN A 206 4.31 -7.04 -13.98
N GLN A 207 4.98 -6.25 -13.15
CA GLN A 207 6.13 -5.45 -13.59
C GLN A 207 7.37 -6.29 -13.90
N ALA A 208 7.67 -7.29 -13.06
CA ALA A 208 8.78 -8.21 -13.31
C ALA A 208 8.58 -9.02 -14.61
N ASN A 209 7.33 -9.36 -14.94
CA ASN A 209 6.96 -10.05 -16.16
C ASN A 209 6.89 -9.12 -17.39
N GLY A 210 7.18 -7.83 -17.25
CA GLY A 210 7.15 -6.84 -18.32
C GLY A 210 5.75 -6.40 -18.78
N LYS A 211 4.68 -6.97 -18.21
CA LYS A 211 3.29 -6.65 -18.58
C LYS A 211 2.85 -5.28 -18.10
N LEU A 212 3.29 -4.87 -16.92
CA LEU A 212 2.92 -3.60 -16.31
C LEU A 212 4.16 -2.75 -16.09
N LYS A 213 4.07 -1.44 -16.32
CA LYS A 213 5.05 -0.49 -15.77
C LYS A 213 4.29 0.56 -14.99
N VAL A 214 4.45 0.54 -13.67
CA VAL A 214 3.90 1.59 -12.80
C VAL A 214 4.86 2.77 -12.85
N THR A 215 4.56 3.74 -13.71
CA THR A 215 5.33 4.97 -13.84
C THR A 215 4.58 6.14 -13.25
N ALA A 216 5.30 7.01 -12.56
CA ALA A 216 4.79 8.27 -12.06
C ALA A 216 5.47 9.44 -12.79
N GLU A 217 5.59 9.29 -14.10
CA GLU A 217 6.05 10.35 -14.99
C GLU A 217 4.83 11.15 -15.40
N LYS A 218 4.95 12.48 -15.42
CA LYS A 218 3.92 13.34 -16.01
C LYS A 218 3.73 12.88 -17.45
N SER A 219 2.49 12.66 -17.86
CA SER A 219 2.25 12.42 -19.28
C SER A 219 2.42 13.74 -20.02
N ASP A 220 3.42 13.83 -20.89
CA ASP A 220 3.49 14.92 -21.86
C ASP A 220 2.25 14.85 -22.76
N GLU A 221 1.63 16.01 -23.01
CA GLU A 221 0.54 16.14 -23.97
C GLU A 221 1.10 15.85 -25.38
N THR A 222 0.90 14.63 -25.87
CA THR A 222 1.10 14.24 -27.27
C THR A 222 -0.03 13.34 -27.74
#